data_AF-A0A1F5ZTR4-F1
#
_entry.id   AF-A0A1F5ZTR4-F1
#
_cell.length_a   1.000
_cell.length_b   1.000
_cell.length_c   1.000
_cell.angle_alpha   90.00
_cell.angle_beta   90.00
_cell.angle_gamma   90.00
#
_symmetry.space_group_name_H-M   'P 1'
#
loop_
_entity.id
_entity.type
_entity.pdbx_description
1 polymer ?
#
loop_
_entity_poly.entity_id
_entity_poly.type
_entity_poly.pdbx_seq_one_letter_code
_entity_poly.pdbx_strand_id
1 'polypeptide(L)'
;MIGPIDFNKLLSAIDKLVDLKLDEKLGLEPGQTLDDKLSHLPTKEEFYTKIDALMTDVKAMREEQAVIAGKKDKIEDHEQRIEKIEQHLNFST
;
A
#
# COMPACT_ATOMS: atom_id res chain seq x y z
N MET A 1 23.07 50.13 33.37
CA MET A 1 23.27 50.38 31.93
C MET A 1 23.21 49.03 31.22
N ILE A 2 22.19 48.79 30.39
CA ILE A 2 22.16 47.61 29.52
C ILE A 2 23.23 47.86 28.45
N GLY A 3 24.20 46.94 28.32
CA GLY A 3 25.26 47.05 27.31
C GLY A 3 24.69 47.08 25.89
N PRO A 4 25.48 47.51 24.89
CA PRO A 4 25.03 47.54 23.51
C PRO A 4 24.53 46.16 23.08
N ILE A 5 23.32 46.11 22.53
CA ILE A 5 22.73 44.87 22.01
C ILE A 5 23.59 44.41 20.83
N ASP A 6 24.10 43.18 20.92
CA ASP A 6 24.78 42.53 19.81
C ASP A 6 23.73 41.95 18.85
N PHE A 7 23.45 42.69 17.79
CA PHE A 7 22.48 42.29 16.76
C PHE A 7 22.88 40.98 16.06
N ASN A 8 24.17 40.67 15.91
CA ASN A 8 24.61 39.44 15.27
C ASN A 8 24.28 38.22 16.15
N LYS A 9 24.46 38.37 17.47
CA LYS A 9 24.05 37.34 18.42
C LYS A 9 22.54 37.10 18.40
N LEU A 10 21.75 38.18 18.32
CA LEU A 10 20.29 38.07 18.21
C LEU A 10 19.85 37.35 16.93
N LEU A 11 20.42 37.71 15.77
CA LEU A 11 20.11 37.05 14.49
C LEU A 11 20.44 35.55 14.55
N SER A 12 21.62 35.18 15.07
CA SER A 12 22.01 33.78 15.20
C SER A 12 21.09 32.95 16.09
N ALA A 13 20.45 33.58 17.09
CA ALA A 13 19.50 32.93 17.97
C ALA A 13 18.13 32.74 17.30
N ILE A 14 17.72 33.71 16.47
CA ILE A 14 16.49 33.62 15.66
C ILE A 14 16.63 32.50 14.63
N ASP A 15 17.76 32.42 13.92
CA ASP A 15 17.99 31.37 12.91
C ASP A 15 17.87 29.98 13.53
N LYS A 16 18.55 29.75 14.67
CA LYS A 16 18.46 28.48 15.40
C LYS A 16 17.04 28.15 15.86
N LEU A 17 16.27 29.15 16.28
CA LEU A 17 14.88 28.95 16.72
C LEU A 17 13.97 28.58 15.53
N VAL A 18 14.23 29.17 14.35
CA VAL A 18 13.52 28.85 13.12
C VAL A 18 13.83 27.41 12.69
N ASP A 19 15.10 27.02 12.69
CA ASP A 19 15.53 25.65 12.34
C ASP A 19 14.87 24.62 13.27
N LEU A 20 14.94 24.82 14.59
CA LEU A 20 14.31 23.91 15.56
C LEU A 20 12.79 23.77 15.36
N LYS A 21 12.11 24.88 15.05
CA LYS A 21 10.66 24.85 14.77
C LYS A 21 10.32 24.17 13.44
N LEU A 22 11.20 24.28 12.44
CA LEU A 22 11.03 23.59 11.17
C LEU A 22 11.25 22.09 11.35
N ASP A 23 12.30 21.70 12.06
CA ASP A 23 12.58 20.30 12.41
C ASP A 23 11.41 19.68 13.17
N GLU A 24 10.87 20.37 14.19
CA GLU A 24 9.68 19.91 14.94
C GLU A 24 8.46 19.74 14.03
N LYS A 25 8.17 20.73 13.16
CA LYS A 25 7.03 20.65 12.22
C LYS A 25 7.16 19.54 11.18
N LEU A 26 8.39 19.25 10.76
CA LEU A 26 8.72 18.15 9.86
C LEU A 26 8.85 16.82 10.63
N GLY A 27 8.74 16.85 11.96
CA GLY A 27 8.90 15.73 12.87
C GLY A 27 10.28 15.08 12.79
N LEU A 28 11.32 15.85 12.46
CA LEU A 28 12.70 15.39 12.41
C LEU A 28 13.22 15.22 13.84
N GLU A 29 13.84 14.08 14.11
CA GLU A 29 14.56 13.87 15.36
C GLU A 29 15.93 14.57 15.32
N PRO A 30 16.55 14.86 16.48
CA PRO A 30 17.88 15.46 16.51
C PRO A 30 18.89 14.66 15.67
N GLY A 31 19.46 15.33 14.66
CA GLY A 31 20.44 14.72 13.74
C GLY A 31 19.83 14.02 12.51
N GLN A 32 18.51 14.03 12.35
CA GLN A 32 17.86 13.60 11.10
C GLN A 32 17.73 14.76 10.13
N THR A 33 17.95 14.45 8.85
CA THR A 33 17.65 15.35 7.74
C THR A 33 16.31 15.00 7.12
N LEU A 34 15.76 15.93 6.34
CA LEU A 34 14.58 15.67 5.53
C LEU A 34 14.82 14.50 4.55
N ASP A 35 16.02 14.39 3.99
CA ASP A 35 16.39 13.33 3.05
C ASP A 35 16.37 11.96 3.70
N ASP A 36 16.80 11.84 4.97
CA ASP A 36 16.72 10.58 5.72
C ASP A 36 15.27 10.08 5.80
N LYS A 37 14.31 10.97 6.08
CA LYS A 37 12.88 10.62 6.09
C LYS A 37 12.33 10.27 4.72
N LEU A 38 12.72 11.01 3.69
CA LEU A 38 12.21 10.81 2.33
C LEU A 38 12.81 9.56 1.66
N SER A 39 13.99 9.13 2.07
CA SER A 39 14.70 7.97 1.49
C SER A 39 13.93 6.65 1.55
N HIS A 40 12.98 6.53 2.48
CA HIS A 40 12.14 5.35 2.65
C HIS A 40 10.82 5.41 1.90
N LEU A 41 10.47 6.58 1.36
CA LEU A 41 9.26 6.73 0.55
C LEU A 41 9.56 6.31 -0.89
N PRO A 42 8.67 5.53 -1.52
CA PRO A 42 8.83 5.21 -2.92
C PRO A 42 8.77 6.50 -3.74
N THR A 43 9.53 6.54 -4.83
CA THR A 43 9.33 7.55 -5.86
C THR A 43 7.93 7.41 -6.46
N LYS A 44 7.47 8.47 -7.12
CA LYS A 44 6.19 8.48 -7.81
C LYS A 44 6.08 7.31 -8.78
N GLU A 45 7.13 7.10 -9.57
CA GLU A 45 7.22 6.07 -10.59
C GLU A 45 7.19 4.66 -9.97
N GLU A 46 7.93 4.42 -8.89
CA GLU A 46 7.91 3.15 -8.17
C GLU A 46 6.55 2.86 -7.54
N PHE A 47 5.91 3.88 -6.98
CA PHE A 47 4.57 3.76 -6.42
C PHE A 47 3.56 3.33 -7.48
N TYR A 48 3.49 4.04 -8.61
CA TYR A 48 2.54 3.71 -9.67
C TYR A 48 2.84 2.35 -10.31
N THR A 49 4.11 2.01 -10.50
CA THR A 49 4.50 0.69 -11.03
C THR A 49 4.01 -0.45 -10.13
N LYS A 50 4.15 -0.32 -8.81
CA LYS A 50 3.67 -1.32 -7.85
C LYS A 50 2.14 -1.42 -7.82
N ILE A 51 1.44 -0.29 -7.92
CA ILE A 51 -0.02 -0.25 -7.95
C ILE A 51 -0.56 -0.86 -9.25
N ASP A 52 0.05 -0.57 -10.39
CA ASP A 52 -0.36 -1.12 -11.68
C ASP A 52 -0.18 -2.65 -11.72
N ALA A 53 0.93 -3.15 -11.16
CA ALA A 53 1.15 -4.58 -10.98
C ALA A 53 0.07 -5.21 -10.10
N LEU A 54 -0.20 -4.63 -8.93
CA LEU A 54 -1.25 -5.11 -8.02
C LEU A 54 -2.63 -5.12 -8.68
N MET A 55 -2.98 -4.07 -9.42
CA MET A 55 -4.26 -3.99 -10.13
C MET A 55 -4.38 -5.05 -11.23
N THR A 56 -3.26 -5.36 -11.90
CA THR A 56 -3.21 -6.44 -12.89
C THR A 56 -3.51 -7.80 -12.24
N ASP A 57 -2.89 -8.08 -11.10
CA ASP A 57 -3.12 -9.33 -10.36
C ASP A 57 -4.56 -9.42 -9.86
N VAL A 58 -5.10 -8.34 -9.28
CA VAL A 58 -6.49 -8.29 -8.81
C VAL A 58 -7.47 -8.52 -9.97
N LYS A 59 -7.18 -7.97 -11.15
CA LYS A 59 -8.00 -8.20 -12.34
C LYS A 59 -7.95 -9.68 -12.75
N ALA A 60 -6.76 -10.27 -12.82
CA ALA A 60 -6.60 -11.68 -13.15
C ALA A 60 -7.36 -12.60 -12.18
N MET A 61 -7.25 -12.35 -10.86
CA MET A 61 -7.99 -13.10 -9.84
C MET A 61 -9.51 -13.01 -10.02
N ARG A 62 -10.02 -11.81 -10.37
CA ARG A 62 -11.46 -11.64 -10.61
C ARG A 62 -11.94 -12.38 -11.85
N GLU A 63 -11.12 -12.40 -12.91
CA GLU A 63 -11.42 -13.16 -14.13
C GLU A 63 -11.45 -14.67 -13.83
N GLU A 64 -10.49 -15.18 -13.06
CA GLU A 64 -10.48 -16.58 -12.61
C GLU A 64 -11.71 -16.92 -11.77
N GLN A 65 -12.08 -16.08 -10.81
CA GLN A 65 -13.29 -16.26 -10.00
C GLN A 65 -14.55 -16.29 -10.86
N ALA A 66 -14.65 -15.42 -11.86
CA ALA A 66 -15.78 -15.41 -12.79
C ALA A 66 -15.87 -16.73 -13.59
N VAL A 67 -14.73 -17.26 -14.04
CA VAL A 67 -14.67 -18.56 -14.73
C VAL A 67 -15.07 -19.69 -13.80
N ILE A 68 -14.60 -19.71 -12.57
CA ILE A 68 -14.97 -20.72 -11.57
C ILE A 68 -16.47 -20.66 -11.28
N ALA A 69 -17.01 -19.47 -11.04
CA ALA A 69 -18.43 -19.26 -10.81
C ALA A 69 -19.27 -19.76 -11.99
N GLY A 70 -18.91 -19.41 -13.22
CA GLY A 70 -19.61 -19.88 -14.43
C GLY A 70 -19.45 -21.38 -14.73
N LYS A 71 -18.43 -22.04 -14.17
CA LYS A 71 -18.26 -23.51 -14.25
C LYS A 71 -19.02 -24.25 -13.16
N LYS A 72 -19.35 -23.60 -12.05
CA LYS A 72 -20.09 -24.21 -10.94
C LYS A 72 -21.42 -24.80 -11.41
N ASP A 73 -22.18 -24.05 -12.20
CA ASP A 73 -23.46 -24.50 -12.76
C ASP A 73 -23.31 -25.79 -13.61
N LYS A 74 -22.19 -25.93 -14.32
CA LYS A 74 -21.89 -27.14 -15.12
C LYS A 74 -21.48 -28.33 -14.25
N ILE A 75 -20.78 -28.07 -13.15
CA ILE A 75 -20.38 -29.12 -12.20
C ILE A 75 -21.62 -29.67 -11.48
N GLU A 76 -22.52 -28.80 -11.03
CA GLU A 76 -23.79 -29.21 -10.40
C GLU A 76 -24.68 -30.02 -11.38
N ASP A 77 -24.76 -29.63 -12.66
CA ASP A 77 -25.44 -30.44 -13.68
C ASP A 77 -24.79 -31.81 -13.89
N HIS A 78 -23.46 -31.87 -13.87
CA HIS A 78 -22.74 -33.14 -14.01
C HIS A 78 -23.01 -34.07 -12.83
N GLU A 79 -23.04 -33.58 -11.59
CA GLU A 79 -23.39 -34.40 -10.41
C GLU A 79 -24.78 -35.01 -10.54
N GLN A 80 -25.79 -34.22 -10.90
CA GLN A 80 -27.16 -34.72 -11.10
C GLN A 80 -27.26 -35.75 -12.23
N ARG A 81 -26.49 -35.58 -13.30
CA ARG A 81 -26.46 -36.53 -14.42
C ARG A 81 -25.76 -37.82 -14.05
N ILE A 82 -24.68 -37.76 -13.28
CA ILE A 82 -23.96 -38.93 -12.77
C ILE A 82 -24.89 -39.73 -11.86
N GLU A 83 -25.57 -39.09 -10.91
CA GLU A 83 -26.51 -39.75 -9.99
C GLU A 83 -27.62 -40.51 -10.74
N LYS A 84 -28.19 -39.92 -11.79
CA LYS A 84 -29.19 -40.61 -12.64
C LYS A 84 -28.63 -41.83 -13.37
N ILE A 85 -27.39 -41.76 -13.83
CA ILE A 85 -26.72 -42.88 -14.51
C ILE A 85 -26.40 -44.00 -13.52
N GLU A 86 -25.92 -43.67 -12.32
CA GLU A 86 -25.61 -44.63 -11.26
C GLU A 86 -26.87 -45.39 -10.82
N GLN A 87 -27.98 -44.66 -10.61
CA GLN A 87 -29.29 -45.27 -10.35
C GLN A 87 -29.75 -46.18 -11.49
N HIS A 88 -29.56 -45.78 -12.75
CA HIS A 88 -29.95 -46.59 -13.90
C HIS A 88 -29.11 -47.87 -14.07
N LEU A 89 -27.83 -47.80 -13.70
CA LEU A 89 -26.88 -48.91 -13.81
C LEU A 89 -26.81 -49.78 -12.54
N ASN A 90 -27.60 -49.47 -11.50
CA ASN A 90 -27.54 -50.12 -10.18
C ASN A 90 -26.12 -50.13 -9.58
N PHE A 91 -25.34 -49.07 -9.83
CA PHE A 91 -24.14 -48.84 -9.03
C PHE A 91 -24.60 -48.38 -7.65
N SER A 92 -24.35 -49.20 -6.63
CA SER A 92 -24.61 -48.82 -5.25
C SER A 92 -23.53 -47.83 -4.81
N THR A 93 -23.94 -46.70 -4.25
CA THR A 93 -23.05 -45.78 -3.51
C THR A 93 -22.53 -46.46 -2.25
#